data_AF-A0A218QAH8-F1
#
_entry.id   AF-A0A218QAH8-F1
#
_cell.length_a   1.000
_cell.length_b   1.000
_cell.length_c   1.000
_cell.angle_alpha   90.00
_cell.angle_beta   90.00
_cell.angle_gamma   90.00
#
_symmetry.space_group_name_H-M   'P 1'
#
loop_
_entity.id
_entity.type
_entity.pdbx_description
1 polymer ?
#
loop_
_entity_poly.entity_id
_entity_poly.type
_entity_poly.pdbx_seq_one_letter_code
_entity_poly.pdbx_strand_id
1 'polypeptide(L)'
;MKQHTYIFEELDPLVFCQTWGLTYEEASQYLKIKARTIAAYACQGKVTRRNPSSRVKALAAMQHNLWIQEGKQPVDSRPLLAIA
;
A
#
# COMPACT_ATOMS: atom_id res chain seq x y z
N MET A 1 -23.16 -6.12 14.34
CA MET A 1 -22.20 -5.02 14.18
C MET A 1 -21.88 -4.91 12.70
N LYS A 2 -22.30 -3.84 12.02
CA LYS A 2 -21.94 -3.64 10.60
C LYS A 2 -20.47 -3.22 10.57
N GLN A 3 -19.57 -4.12 10.19
CA GLN A 3 -18.21 -3.73 9.84
C GLN A 3 -18.36 -2.80 8.64
N HIS A 4 -18.19 -1.50 8.86
CA HIS A 4 -18.05 -0.55 7.76
C HIS A 4 -16.76 -0.96 7.04
N THR A 5 -16.90 -1.69 5.94
CA THR A 5 -15.80 -1.98 5.04
C THR A 5 -15.41 -0.63 4.43
N TYR A 6 -14.44 0.04 5.04
CA TYR A 6 -13.87 1.28 4.51
C TYR A 6 -13.12 0.90 3.23
N ILE A 7 -13.81 1.03 2.10
CA ILE A 7 -13.22 0.87 0.77
C ILE A 7 -12.51 2.17 0.46
N PHE A 8 -11.20 2.11 0.21
CA PHE A 8 -10.44 3.27 -0.24
C PHE A 8 -10.64 3.48 -1.74
N GLU A 9 -10.86 4.72 -2.18
CA GLU A 9 -10.87 5.08 -3.61
C GLU A 9 -9.45 5.34 -4.12
N GLU A 10 -8.61 5.97 -3.30
CA GLU A 10 -7.20 6.21 -3.56
C GLU A 10 -6.36 5.86 -2.32
N LEU A 11 -5.21 5.24 -2.53
CA LEU A 11 -4.24 4.91 -1.49
C LEU A 11 -2.83 5.22 -1.99
N ASP A 12 -1.99 5.85 -1.17
CA ASP A 12 -0.61 6.08 -1.59
C ASP A 12 0.15 4.74 -1.70
N PRO A 13 0.88 4.46 -2.79
CA PRO A 13 1.63 3.22 -2.94
C PRO A 13 2.68 3.01 -1.83
N LEU A 14 3.23 4.07 -1.22
CA LEU A 14 4.15 3.93 -0.09
C LEU A 14 3.40 3.51 1.18
N VAL A 15 2.22 4.08 1.41
CA VAL A 15 1.34 3.66 2.50
C VAL A 15 0.92 2.21 2.30
N PHE A 16 0.56 1.80 1.08
CA PHE A 16 0.29 0.40 0.76
C PHE A 16 1.47 -0.53 1.10
N CYS A 17 2.71 -0.15 0.75
CA CYS A 17 3.89 -0.93 1.11
C CYS A 17 4.02 -1.08 2.63
N GLN A 18 3.89 0.02 3.37
CA GLN A 18 4.00 0.03 4.83
C GLN A 18 2.89 -0.80 5.49
N THR A 19 1.63 -0.55 5.12
CA THR A 19 0.44 -1.21 5.67
C THR A 19 0.51 -2.73 5.52
N TRP A 20 1.09 -3.23 4.43
CA TRP A 20 1.20 -4.67 4.16
C TRP A 20 2.59 -5.26 4.42
N GLY A 21 3.54 -4.46 4.93
CA GLY A 21 4.91 -4.88 5.20
C GLY A 21 5.66 -5.36 3.96
N LEU A 22 5.37 -4.77 2.80
CA LEU A 22 5.96 -5.15 1.51
C LEU A 22 7.21 -4.32 1.21
N THR A 23 8.19 -4.98 0.60
CA THR A 23 9.28 -4.32 -0.11
C THR A 23 8.76 -3.64 -1.39
N TYR A 24 9.53 -2.70 -1.95
CA TYR A 24 9.16 -2.06 -3.20
C TYR A 24 9.11 -3.06 -4.36
N GLU A 25 9.93 -4.11 -4.33
CA GLU A 25 9.94 -5.21 -5.29
C GLU A 25 8.65 -6.02 -5.21
N GLU A 26 8.18 -6.39 -4.02
CA GLU A 26 6.92 -7.12 -3.84
C GLU A 26 5.73 -6.27 -4.24
N ALA A 27 5.67 -5.01 -3.78
CA ALA A 27 4.61 -4.09 -4.16
C ALA A 27 4.56 -3.84 -5.68
N SER A 28 5.72 -3.86 -6.35
CA SER A 28 5.81 -3.69 -7.81
C SER A 28 5.02 -4.75 -8.58
N GLN A 29 4.98 -5.99 -8.05
CA GLN A 29 4.29 -7.12 -8.69
C GLN A 29 2.77 -6.94 -8.62
N TYR A 30 2.26 -6.48 -7.48
CA TYR A 30 0.82 -6.26 -7.27
C TYR A 30 0.32 -5.00 -7.99
N LEU A 31 1.08 -3.91 -7.91
CA LEU A 31 0.69 -2.62 -8.48
C LEU A 31 1.02 -2.50 -9.98
N LYS A 32 1.72 -3.49 -10.56
CA LYS A 32 2.17 -3.53 -11.96
C LYS A 32 2.94 -2.26 -12.38
N ILE A 33 3.76 -1.74 -11.45
CA ILE A 33 4.65 -0.59 -11.66
C ILE A 33 6.07 -1.00 -11.29
N LYS A 34 7.10 -0.42 -11.88
CA LYS A 34 8.49 -0.80 -11.55
C LYS A 34 8.84 -0.40 -10.11
N ALA A 35 9.56 -1.26 -9.38
CA ALA A 35 10.05 -0.98 -8.01
C ALA A 35 10.81 0.35 -7.92
N ARG A 36 11.66 0.65 -8.92
CA ARG A 36 12.36 1.95 -9.04
C ARG A 36 11.43 3.17 -9.04
N THR A 37 10.21 3.02 -9.55
CA THR A 37 9.21 4.08 -9.58
C THR A 37 8.61 4.28 -8.19
N ILE A 38 8.38 3.20 -7.44
CA ILE A 38 7.93 3.26 -6.04
C ILE A 38 9.00 3.90 -5.17
N ALA A 39 10.25 3.45 -5.29
CA ALA A 39 11.39 4.05 -4.59
C ALA A 39 11.56 5.55 -4.90
N ALA A 40 11.31 5.96 -6.15
CA ALA A 40 11.35 7.37 -6.53
C ALA A 40 10.28 8.22 -5.82
N TYR A 41 9.13 7.64 -5.44
CA TYR A 41 8.14 8.33 -4.61
C TYR A 41 8.62 8.53 -3.17
N ALA A 42 9.47 7.64 -2.64
CA ALA A 42 10.03 7.79 -1.29
C ALA A 42 11.14 8.84 -1.21
N CYS A 43 11.88 9.06 -2.30
CA CYS A 43 13.04 9.96 -2.34
C CYS A 43 12.70 11.45 -2.53
N GLN A 44 11.61 11.97 -1.94
CA GLN A 44 11.03 13.32 -2.16
C GLN A 44 11.95 14.54 -1.89
N GLY A 45 13.24 14.37 -1.63
CA GLY A 45 14.09 15.39 -1.02
C GLY A 45 15.02 16.22 -1.89
N LYS A 46 15.32 15.90 -3.17
CA LYS A 46 16.47 16.61 -3.83
C LYS A 46 16.26 17.29 -5.19
N VAL A 47 15.51 16.77 -6.17
CA VAL A 47 15.35 17.50 -7.47
C VAL A 47 14.02 17.18 -8.20
N THR A 48 13.39 16.03 -7.95
CA THR A 48 12.18 15.61 -8.69
C THR A 48 11.05 15.28 -7.72
N ARG A 49 10.04 16.16 -7.64
CA ARG A 49 8.76 15.84 -6.96
C ARG A 49 7.96 14.89 -7.83
N ARG A 50 8.31 13.61 -7.84
CA ARG A 50 7.49 12.60 -8.50
C ARG A 50 6.43 12.14 -7.52
N ASN A 51 5.22 12.64 -7.69
CA ASN A 51 4.07 12.13 -6.95
C ASN A 51 3.45 10.95 -7.72
N PRO A 52 2.91 9.96 -7.02
CA PRO A 52 2.15 8.90 -7.67
C PRO A 52 0.92 9.49 -8.35
N SER A 53 0.68 9.09 -9.60
CA SER A 53 -0.52 9.50 -10.34
C SER A 53 -1.77 8.88 -9.72
N SER A 54 -2.94 9.48 -9.95
CA SER A 54 -4.22 8.92 -9.48
C SER A 54 -4.43 7.47 -9.90
N ARG A 55 -3.96 7.08 -11.10
CA ARG A 55 -3.99 5.67 -11.54
C ARG A 55 -3.21 4.74 -10.60
N VAL A 56 -2.02 5.15 -10.17
CA VAL A 56 -1.20 4.33 -9.26
C VAL A 56 -1.85 4.26 -7.89
N LYS A 57 -2.44 5.37 -7.42
CA LYS A 57 -3.15 5.41 -6.15
C LYS A 57 -4.40 4.53 -6.14
N ALA A 58 -5.16 4.54 -7.24
CA ALA A 58 -6.32 3.69 -7.42
C ALA A 58 -5.92 2.20 -7.45
N LEU A 59 -4.82 1.85 -8.11
CA LEU A 59 -4.31 0.46 -8.10
C LEU A 59 -3.95 -0.02 -6.69
N ALA A 60 -3.30 0.83 -5.90
CA ALA A 60 -2.97 0.52 -4.51
C ALA A 60 -4.23 0.35 -3.65
N ALA A 61 -5.23 1.22 -3.85
CA ALA A 61 -6.50 1.13 -3.14
C ALA A 61 -7.28 -0.14 -3.52
N MET A 62 -7.40 -0.43 -4.82
CA MET A 62 -8.04 -1.66 -5.31
C MET A 62 -7.40 -2.91 -4.73
N GLN A 63 -6.07 -2.99 -4.73
CA GLN A 63 -5.35 -4.15 -4.19
C GLN A 63 -5.53 -4.26 -2.67
N HIS A 64 -5.47 -3.14 -1.95
CA HIS A 64 -5.73 -3.10 -0.51
C HIS A 64 -7.13 -3.62 -0.21
N ASN A 65 -8.15 -3.07 -0.86
CA ASN A 65 -9.54 -3.45 -0.63
C ASN A 65 -9.78 -4.93 -0.96
N LEU A 66 -9.17 -5.44 -2.04
CA LEU A 66 -9.24 -6.86 -2.39
C LEU A 66 -8.70 -7.74 -1.26
N TRP A 67 -7.53 -7.40 -0.71
CA TRP A 67 -6.95 -8.19 0.38
C TRP A 67 -7.75 -8.11 1.68
N ILE A 68 -8.34 -6.96 2.00
CA ILE A 68 -9.29 -6.84 3.12
C ILE A 68 -10.52 -7.72 2.88
N GLN A 69 -11.06 -7.75 1.66
CA GLN A 69 -12.20 -8.61 1.29
C GLN A 69 -11.84 -10.11 1.34
N GLU A 70 -10.61 -10.48 0.99
CA GLU A 70 -10.08 -11.83 1.13
C GLU A 70 -9.84 -12.24 2.60
N GLY A 71 -10.02 -11.33 3.56
CA GLY A 71 -9.79 -11.57 4.98
C GLY A 71 -8.32 -11.50 5.39
N LYS A 72 -7.44 -10.98 4.54
CA LYS A 72 -6.05 -10.69 4.91
C LYS A 72 -6.01 -9.48 5.84
N GLN A 73 -5.09 -9.51 6.78
CA GLN A 73 -4.91 -8.43 7.75
C GLN A 73 -3.62 -7.67 7.45
N PRO A 74 -3.68 -6.33 7.36
CA PRO A 74 -2.48 -5.53 7.26
C PRO A 74 -1.59 -5.69 8.49
N VAL A 75 -0.29 -5.47 8.31
CA VAL A 75 0.72 -5.67 9.36
C VAL A 75 0.46 -4.76 10.56
N ASP A 76 0.02 -3.52 10.32
CA ASP A 76 -0.38 -2.57 11.38
C ASP A 76 -1.61 -3.03 12.18
N SER A 77 -2.45 -3.90 11.62
CA SER A 77 -3.63 -4.43 12.30
C SER A 77 -3.38 -5.74 13.06
N ARG A 78 -2.15 -6.28 13.00
CA ARG A 78 -1.81 -7.41 13.86
C ARG A 78 -1.81 -6.92 15.31
N PRO A 79 -2.66 -7.46 16.20
CA PRO A 79 -2.49 -7.21 17.62
C PRO A 79 -1.08 -7.64 18.00
N LEU A 80 -0.39 -6.82 18.81
CA LEU A 80 0.88 -7.14 19.46
C LEU A 80 0.68 -8.34 20.42
N LEU A 81 0.44 -9.52 19.86
CA LEU A 81 0.33 -10.77 20.60
C LEU A 81 1.63 -11.54 20.41
N ALA A 82 2.24 -11.80 21.56
CA ALA A 82 3.35 -12.70 21.83
C ALA A 82 4.77 -12.14 21.59
N ILE A 83 5.26 -11.36 22.56
CA ILE A 83 6.53 -11.70 23.22
C ILE A 83 6.34 -11.45 24.72
N ALA A 84 6.11 -12.53 25.46
CA ALA A 84 6.24 -12.61 26.92
C ALA A 84 7.49 -13.46 27.22
#